data_AF-A0A547EAP8-F1
#
_entry.id   AF-A0A547EAP8-F1
#
_cell.length_a   1.000
_cell.length_b   1.000
_cell.length_c   1.000
_cell.angle_alpha   90.00
_cell.angle_beta   90.00
_cell.angle_gamma   90.00
#
_symmetry.space_group_name_H-M   'P 1'
#
loop_
_entity.id
_entity.type
_entity.pdbx_description
1 polymer ?
#
loop_
_entity_poly.entity_id
_entity_poly.type
_entity_poly.pdbx_seq_one_letter_code
_entity_poly.pdbx_strand_id
1 'polypeptide(L)'
;MYYSPKDYLEEYNDLGTIRYKFQEENLYGFLRDGATLVANGIVNEPSVDCFSQEIAQFTGCHIFSSLYIAFNTQRSFKSHWDSRDIFAVQMQGKKRWIIHTPTFKKTIVYAS
;
A
#
# COMPACT_ATOMS: atom_id res chain seq x y z
N MET A 1 -1.41 -14.66 4.20
CA MET A 1 -2.54 -14.71 5.15
C MET A 1 -3.04 -13.28 5.31
N TYR A 2 -4.35 -13.04 5.31
CA TYR A 2 -4.91 -11.72 5.60
C TYR A 2 -5.37 -11.68 7.06
N TYR A 3 -5.06 -10.60 7.76
CA TYR A 3 -5.57 -10.35 9.11
C TYR A 3 -6.93 -9.67 9.03
N SER A 4 -7.85 -10.08 9.89
CA SER A 4 -9.15 -9.43 10.02
C SER A 4 -8.97 -8.07 10.69
N PRO A 5 -9.75 -7.04 10.33
CA PRO A 5 -9.76 -5.76 11.04
C PRO A 5 -9.85 -5.92 12.57
N LYS A 6 -10.62 -6.90 13.05
CA LYS A 6 -10.78 -7.19 14.49
C LYS A 6 -9.48 -7.59 15.20
N ASP A 7 -8.46 -8.01 14.45
CA ASP A 7 -7.18 -8.45 15.00
C ASP A 7 -6.26 -7.27 15.33
N TYR A 8 -6.49 -6.08 14.75
CA TYR A 8 -5.62 -4.91 14.89
C TYR A 8 -6.36 -3.57 15.00
N LEU A 9 -7.69 -3.55 14.96
CA LEU A 9 -8.53 -2.36 15.16
C LEU A 9 -9.48 -2.56 16.34
N GLU A 10 -9.56 -1.53 17.15
CA GLU A 10 -10.53 -1.39 18.23
C GLU A 10 -11.57 -0.33 17.83
N GLU A 11 -12.84 -0.69 17.97
CA GLU A 11 -13.97 0.22 17.79
C GLU A 11 -14.30 0.91 19.12
N TYR A 12 -14.48 2.24 19.10
CA TYR A 12 -14.89 3.00 20.28
C TYR A 12 -15.90 4.08 19.94
N ASN A 13 -16.75 4.43 20.91
CA ASN A 13 -17.72 5.51 20.76
C ASN A 13 -17.10 6.85 21.19
N ASP A 14 -17.02 7.78 20.25
CA ASP A 14 -16.62 9.16 20.47
C ASP A 14 -17.83 10.08 20.32
N LEU A 15 -18.48 10.41 21.44
CA LEU A 15 -19.62 11.33 21.52
C LEU A 15 -20.74 11.01 20.52
N GLY A 16 -21.10 9.72 20.39
CA GLY A 16 -22.13 9.24 19.47
C GLY A 16 -21.62 8.90 18.07
N THR A 17 -20.33 9.13 17.78
CA THR A 17 -19.68 8.73 16.53
C THR A 17 -18.82 7.50 16.75
N ILE A 18 -19.02 6.44 15.97
CA ILE A 18 -18.14 5.27 16.01
C ILE A 18 -16.81 5.63 15.35
N ARG A 19 -15.72 5.43 16.09
CA ARG A 19 -14.34 5.62 15.62
C ARG A 19 -13.53 4.36 15.82
N TYR A 20 -12.37 4.31 15.15
CA TYR A 20 -11.46 3.18 15.20
C TYR A 20 -10.07 3.63 15.64
N LYS A 21 -9.41 2.82 16.45
CA LYS A 21 -8.01 2.99 16.84
C LYS A 21 -7.24 1.71 16.55
N PHE A 22 -5.98 1.84 16.16
CA PHE A 22 -5.09 0.69 16.02
C PHE A 22 -4.73 0.11 17.40
N GLN A 23 -4.81 -1.21 17.51
CA GLN A 23 -4.16 -1.96 18.57
C GLN A 23 -2.67 -2.08 18.19
N GLU A 24 -1.88 -1.08 18.59
CA GLU A 24 -0.49 -0.91 18.16
C GLU A 24 0.37 -2.16 18.38
N GLU A 25 0.24 -2.83 19.53
CA GLU A 25 1.00 -4.04 19.82
C GLU A 25 0.72 -5.16 18.81
N ASN A 26 -0.54 -5.41 18.48
CA ASN A 26 -0.93 -6.43 17.51
C ASN A 26 -0.48 -6.05 16.10
N LEU A 27 -0.73 -4.80 15.70
CA LEU A 27 -0.34 -4.28 14.38
C LEU A 27 1.17 -4.40 14.18
N TYR A 28 1.96 -3.93 15.15
CA TYR A 28 3.41 -4.02 15.09
C TYR A 28 3.92 -5.46 15.22
N GLY A 29 3.23 -6.31 15.99
CA GLY A 29 3.48 -7.76 16.04
C GLY A 29 3.38 -8.38 14.65
N PHE A 30 2.26 -8.19 13.96
CA PHE A 30 2.07 -8.69 12.59
C PHE A 30 3.14 -8.17 11.63
N LEU A 31 3.45 -6.87 11.71
CA LEU A 31 4.47 -6.24 10.88
C LEU A 31 5.88 -6.82 11.13
N ARG A 32 6.22 -7.14 12.38
CA ARG A 32 7.47 -7.81 12.75
C ARG A 32 7.52 -9.25 12.24
N ASP A 33 6.40 -9.94 12.27
CA ASP A 33 6.26 -11.33 11.82
C ASP A 33 6.25 -11.46 10.28
N GLY A 34 6.28 -10.34 9.56
CA GLY A 34 6.41 -10.30 8.10
C GLY A 34 5.14 -9.89 7.37
N ALA A 35 4.08 -9.47 8.08
CA ALA A 35 2.94 -8.86 7.44
C ALA A 35 3.34 -7.58 6.70
N THR A 36 2.59 -7.26 5.66
CA THR A 36 2.71 -5.99 4.92
C THR A 36 1.45 -5.18 5.17
N LEU A 37 1.61 -3.98 5.70
CA LEU A 37 0.52 -3.02 5.81
C LEU A 37 0.30 -2.37 4.45
N VAL A 38 -0.96 -2.34 4.01
CA VAL A 38 -1.38 -1.73 2.76
C VAL A 38 -2.45 -0.69 3.08
N ALA A 39 -2.17 0.57 2.77
CA ALA A 39 -3.15 1.66 2.80
C ALA A 39 -3.51 2.02 1.37
N ASN A 40 -4.71 1.62 0.92
CA ASN A 40 -5.18 1.85 -0.44
C ASN A 40 -6.11 3.06 -0.49
N GLY A 41 -5.96 3.89 -1.53
CA GLY A 41 -6.84 5.04 -1.73
C GLY A 41 -6.58 6.14 -0.71
N ILE A 42 -5.30 6.48 -0.51
CA ILE A 42 -4.92 7.58 0.35
C ILE A 42 -5.45 8.88 -0.25
N VAL A 43 -6.16 9.64 0.58
CA VAL A 43 -6.77 10.93 0.27
C VAL A 43 -6.66 11.83 1.48
N ASN A 44 -6.74 13.15 1.28
CA ASN A 44 -6.63 14.17 2.32
C ASN A 44 -5.27 14.18 3.02
N GLU A 45 -4.22 13.78 2.31
CA GLU A 45 -2.83 13.82 2.77
C GLU A 45 -2.06 14.78 1.87
N PRO A 46 -1.82 16.04 2.28
CA PRO A 46 -1.39 17.10 1.37
C PRO A 46 -0.16 16.80 0.53
N SER A 47 0.81 16.07 1.09
CA SER A 47 2.03 15.67 0.38
C SER A 47 1.75 14.63 -0.71
N VAL A 48 0.89 13.64 -0.42
CA VAL A 48 0.46 12.62 -1.37
C VAL A 48 -0.42 13.25 -2.44
N ASP A 49 -1.33 14.14 -2.04
CA ASP A 49 -2.26 14.82 -2.94
C ASP A 49 -1.51 15.71 -3.95
N CYS A 50 -0.55 16.51 -3.47
CA CYS A 50 0.28 17.36 -4.32
C CYS A 50 1.06 16.54 -5.35
N PHE A 51 1.75 15.48 -4.91
CA PHE A 51 2.49 14.61 -5.82
C PHE A 51 1.57 13.88 -6.81
N SER A 52 0.40 13.41 -6.35
CA SER A 52 -0.59 12.76 -7.20
C SER A 52 -1.12 13.72 -8.29
N GLN A 53 -1.31 15.00 -7.96
CA GLN A 53 -1.73 16.01 -8.94
C GLN A 53 -0.65 16.29 -9.99
N GLU A 54 0.62 16.34 -9.61
CA GLU A 54 1.72 16.53 -10.57
C GLU A 54 1.79 15.37 -11.58
N ILE A 55 1.69 14.13 -11.10
CA ILE A 55 1.65 12.95 -11.98
C ILE A 55 0.38 12.97 -12.84
N ALA A 56 -0.77 13.35 -12.27
CA ALA A 56 -2.03 13.46 -13.02
C ALA A 56 -1.92 14.47 -14.18
N GLN A 57 -1.29 15.62 -13.95
CA GLN A 57 -1.05 16.64 -14.97
C GLN A 57 -0.07 16.14 -16.04
N PHE A 58 0.98 15.43 -15.63
CA PHE A 58 1.97 14.86 -16.53
C PHE A 58 1.37 13.78 -17.46
N THR A 59 0.53 12.89 -16.92
CA THR A 59 -0.03 11.77 -17.69
C THR A 59 -1.40 12.07 -18.32
N GLY A 60 -2.08 13.13 -17.89
CA GLY A 60 -3.47 13.40 -18.24
C GLY A 60 -4.46 12.36 -17.73
N CYS A 61 -4.10 11.61 -16.67
CA CYS A 61 -4.88 10.48 -16.15
C CYS A 61 -5.24 10.66 -14.68
N HIS A 62 -6.30 9.97 -14.24
CA HIS A 62 -6.67 9.92 -12.82
C HIS A 62 -5.66 9.07 -12.04
N ILE A 63 -5.21 9.56 -10.88
CA ILE A 63 -4.22 8.89 -10.03
C ILE A 63 -4.90 8.22 -8.84
N PHE A 64 -4.43 7.03 -8.50
CA PHE A 64 -4.87 6.28 -7.32
C PHE A 64 -3.64 5.93 -6.48
N SER A 65 -3.58 6.44 -5.26
CA SER A 65 -2.39 6.37 -4.41
C SER A 65 -2.55 5.31 -3.33
N SER A 66 -1.56 4.42 -3.24
CA SER A 66 -1.47 3.37 -2.23
C SER A 66 -0.09 3.38 -1.56
N LEU A 67 -0.06 3.11 -0.25
CA LEU A 67 1.17 2.96 0.52
C LEU A 67 1.34 1.51 0.98
N TYR A 68 2.58 1.05 0.90
CA TYR A 68 2.97 -0.29 1.33
C TYR A 68 4.09 -0.18 2.36
N ILE A 69 3.90 -0.78 3.53
CA ILE A 69 4.89 -0.81 4.61
C ILE A 69 5.19 -2.27 4.95
N ALA A 70 6.47 -2.64 4.88
CA ALA A 70 6.98 -3.94 5.28
C ALA A 70 8.38 -3.76 5.89
N PHE A 71 8.67 -4.47 6.99
CA PHE A 71 9.95 -4.35 7.70
C PHE A 71 10.90 -5.52 7.43
N ASN A 72 10.36 -6.64 6.98
CA ASN A 72 11.03 -7.92 6.84
C ASN A 72 11.50 -8.14 5.39
N THR A 73 12.54 -8.96 5.19
CA THR A 73 12.99 -9.45 3.87
C THR A 73 12.02 -10.43 3.20
N GLN A 74 10.98 -10.88 3.89
CA GLN A 74 9.93 -11.73 3.34
C GLN A 74 9.21 -10.99 2.22
N ARG A 75 8.95 -11.72 1.13
CA ARG A 75 8.22 -11.18 -0.01
C ARG A 75 6.78 -10.88 0.39
N SER A 76 6.40 -9.61 0.31
CA SER A 76 5.03 -9.14 0.57
C SER A 76 4.00 -9.76 -0.38
N PHE A 77 4.38 -10.00 -1.64
CA PHE A 77 3.47 -10.47 -2.69
C PHE A 77 4.14 -11.52 -3.57
N LYS A 78 3.33 -12.40 -4.15
CA LYS A 78 3.75 -13.23 -5.28
C LYS A 78 3.84 -12.35 -6.54
N SER A 79 4.65 -12.76 -7.51
CA SER A 79 4.70 -12.10 -8.82
C SER A 79 3.30 -12.03 -9.43
N HIS A 80 2.93 -10.83 -9.89
CA HIS A 80 1.63 -10.55 -10.49
C HIS A 80 1.74 -9.41 -11.51
N TRP A 81 0.61 -9.11 -12.12
CA TRP A 81 0.45 -8.02 -13.08
C TRP A 81 -0.61 -7.07 -12.57
N ASP A 82 -0.44 -5.79 -12.87
CA ASP A 82 -1.47 -4.79 -12.65
C ASP A 82 -2.14 -4.39 -13.96
N SER A 83 -3.43 -4.08 -13.88
CA SER A 83 -4.22 -3.62 -15.03
C SER A 83 -4.05 -2.13 -15.32
N ARG A 84 -3.07 -1.46 -14.68
CA ARG A 84 -2.84 -0.03 -14.73
C ARG A 84 -1.35 0.25 -14.80
N ASP A 85 -0.99 1.42 -15.30
CA ASP A 85 0.37 1.93 -15.19
C ASP A 85 0.65 2.31 -13.73
N ILE A 86 1.85 1.96 -13.25
CA ILE A 86 2.26 2.18 -11.87
C ILE A 86 3.55 3.01 -11.84
N PHE A 87 3.53 4.04 -11.01
CA PHE A 87 4.73 4.75 -10.56
C PHE A 87 5.06 4.27 -9.15
N ALA A 88 6.20 3.59 -8.97
CA ALA A 88 6.66 3.13 -7.67
C ALA A 88 7.67 4.13 -7.09
N VAL A 89 7.36 4.71 -5.93
CA VAL A 89 8.23 5.66 -5.23
C VAL A 89 8.67 5.06 -3.89
N GLN A 90 9.98 4.87 -3.73
CA GLN A 90 10.54 4.33 -2.49
C GLN A 90 10.79 5.47 -1.49
N MET A 91 9.98 5.52 -0.42
CA MET A 91 10.09 6.57 0.60
C MET A 91 11.18 6.27 1.65
N GLN A 92 11.30 5.02 2.10
CA GLN A 92 12.25 4.65 3.16
C GLN A 92 12.80 3.24 2.97
N GLY A 93 14.07 3.01 3.31
CA GLY A 93 14.70 1.70 3.26
C GLY A 93 15.04 1.25 1.84
N LYS A 94 15.07 -0.07 1.62
CA LYS A 94 15.42 -0.67 0.33
C LYS A 94 14.43 -1.78 0.00
N LYS A 95 13.99 -1.82 -1.25
CA LYS A 95 13.19 -2.93 -1.79
C LYS A 95 13.84 -3.44 -3.07
N ARG A 96 14.06 -4.75 -3.14
CA ARG A 96 14.55 -5.41 -4.35
C ARG A 96 13.36 -5.69 -5.25
N TRP A 97 13.34 -5.07 -6.43
CA TRP A 97 12.33 -5.34 -7.45
C TRP A 97 12.91 -6.23 -8.56
N ILE A 98 12.24 -7.35 -8.84
CA ILE A 98 12.48 -8.27 -9.96
C ILE A 98 11.37 -8.12 -11.02
N ILE A 99 11.63 -7.35 -12.07
CA ILE A 99 10.66 -7.11 -13.16
C ILE A 99 10.82 -8.18 -14.24
N HIS A 100 9.70 -8.73 -14.73
CA HIS A 100 9.68 -9.75 -15.77
C HIS A 100 9.11 -9.20 -17.09
N THR A 101 9.38 -9.91 -18.19
CA THR A 101 8.81 -9.59 -19.50
C THR A 101 7.31 -9.91 -19.54
N PRO A 102 6.48 -9.06 -20.21
CA PRO A 102 5.08 -9.32 -20.59
C PRO A 102 4.74 -10.78 -20.95
N THR A 103 3.88 -11.47 -20.19
CA THR A 103 3.29 -12.77 -20.60
C THR A 103 2.05 -12.58 -21.48
N PHE A 104 1.49 -11.37 -21.52
CA PHE A 104 0.38 -10.96 -22.37
C PHE A 104 0.67 -9.60 -23.03
N LYS A 105 0.12 -9.35 -24.23
CA LYS A 105 0.25 -8.04 -24.90
C LYS A 105 -0.55 -6.99 -24.11
N LYS A 106 0.14 -5.93 -23.65
CA LYS A 106 -0.35 -4.77 -22.85
C LYS A 106 -0.38 -4.93 -21.32
N THR A 107 0.70 -5.39 -20.69
CA THR A 107 0.79 -5.30 -19.23
C THR A 107 2.23 -5.03 -18.79
N ILE A 108 2.42 -4.14 -17.81
CA ILE A 108 3.71 -3.88 -17.16
C ILE A 108 3.78 -4.78 -15.92
N VAL A 109 4.86 -5.55 -15.73
CA VAL A 109 5.08 -6.36 -14.52
C VAL A 109 5.64 -5.50 -13.41
N TYR A 110 5.16 -5.70 -12.19
CA TYR A 110 5.90 -5.34 -10.99
C TYR A 110 6.14 -6.54 -10.06
N ALA A 111 7.17 -6.38 -9.25
CA ALA A 111 7.90 -7.44 -8.60
C ALA A 111 7.58 -7.64 -7.12
N SER A 112 7.83 -8.87 -6.67
CA SER A 112 7.98 -9.22 -5.25
C SER A 112 9.24 -8.64 -4.63
#